data_AF-A0A2S9FT73-F1
#
_entry.id   AF-A0A2S9FT73-F1
#
_cell.length_a   1.000
_cell.length_b   1.000
_cell.length_c   1.000
_cell.angle_alpha   90.00
_cell.angle_beta   90.00
_cell.angle_gamma   90.00
#
_symmetry.space_group_name_H-M   'P 1'
#
loop_
_entity.id
_entity.type
_entity.pdbx_description
1 polymer ?
#
loop_
_entity_poly.entity_id
_entity_poly.type
_entity_poly.pdbx_seq_one_letter_code
_entity_poly.pdbx_strand_id
1 'polypeptide(L)'
;DLTRYLAAIGRRLERLPHGLGADRDRMERVAAVQDAYDELRRALSPARAAAPDVVDIARMIEELRVSLWAQQLGTPRPISEQRIYRALDA
;
A
#
# COMPACT_ATOMS: atom_id res chain seq x y z
N ASP A 1 -12.28 0.10 -7.70
CA ASP A 1 -10.88 -0.18 -7.29
C ASP A 1 -10.42 -1.62 -7.41
N LEU A 2 -11.21 -2.62 -6.99
CA LEU A 2 -10.79 -4.02 -7.02
C LEU A 2 -10.19 -4.48 -8.37
N THR A 3 -10.83 -4.16 -9.50
CA THR A 3 -10.33 -4.46 -10.84
C THR A 3 -8.93 -3.88 -11.10
N ARG A 4 -8.66 -2.66 -10.63
CA ARG A 4 -7.36 -1.99 -10.78
C ARG A 4 -6.28 -2.65 -9.93
N TYR A 5 -6.61 -3.07 -8.70
CA TYR A 5 -5.69 -3.81 -7.84
C TYR A 5 -5.34 -5.18 -8.42
N LEU A 6 -6.34 -5.91 -8.93
CA LEU A 6 -6.11 -7.19 -9.60
C LEU A 6 -5.28 -7.02 -10.87
N ALA A 7 -5.52 -5.98 -11.67
CA ALA A 7 -4.70 -5.67 -12.84
C ALA A 7 -3.26 -5.32 -12.47
N ALA A 8 -3.03 -4.62 -11.36
CA ALA A 8 -1.68 -4.34 -10.86
C ALA A 8 -0.95 -5.62 -10.41
N ILE A 9 -1.66 -6.56 -9.76
CA ILE A 9 -1.13 -7.88 -9.41
C ILE A 9 -0.76 -8.67 -10.67
N GLY A 10 -1.60 -8.66 -11.70
CA GLY A 10 -1.29 -9.29 -12.99
C GLY A 10 0.02 -8.76 -13.58
N ARG A 11 0.18 -7.43 -13.65
CA ARG A 11 1.42 -6.79 -14.14
C ARG A 11 2.65 -7.12 -13.29
N ARG A 12 2.48 -7.28 -11.98
CA ARG A 12 3.56 -7.74 -11.09
C ARG A 12 4.00 -9.16 -11.48
N LEU A 13 3.04 -10.08 -11.63
CA LEU A 13 3.31 -11.47 -11.98
C LEU A 13 3.97 -11.61 -13.35
N GLU A 14 3.53 -10.85 -14.36
CA GLU A 14 4.14 -10.79 -15.70
C GLU A 14 5.62 -10.38 -15.66
N ARG A 15 5.97 -9.43 -14.77
CA ARG A 15 7.33 -8.90 -14.65
C ARG A 15 8.24 -9.71 -13.72
N LEU A 16 7.66 -10.53 -12.85
CA LEU A 16 8.37 -11.23 -11.78
C LEU A 16 9.55 -12.08 -12.28
N PRO A 17 9.45 -12.87 -13.38
CA PRO A 17 10.57 -13.66 -13.89
C PRO A 17 11.78 -12.84 -14.33
N HIS A 18 11.57 -11.56 -14.65
CA HIS A 18 12.59 -10.66 -15.17
C HIS A 18 13.19 -9.74 -14.11
N GLY A 19 12.75 -9.83 -12.85
CA GLY A 19 13.12 -8.83 -11.84
C GLY A 19 12.80 -9.23 -10.40
N LEU A 20 13.21 -10.41 -9.96
CA LEU A 20 12.97 -10.90 -8.60
C LEU A 20 13.54 -10.00 -7.50
N GLY A 21 14.74 -9.43 -7.70
CA GLY A 21 15.35 -8.50 -6.73
C GLY A 21 14.54 -7.22 -6.57
N ALA A 22 14.24 -6.55 -7.70
CA ALA A 22 13.43 -5.34 -7.68
C ALA A 22 12.00 -5.56 -7.16
N ASP A 23 11.40 -6.75 -7.39
CA ASP A 23 10.12 -7.10 -6.78
C ASP A 23 10.23 -7.22 -5.26
N ARG A 24 11.28 -7.89 -4.77
CA ARG A 24 11.57 -8.02 -3.35
C ARG A 24 11.75 -6.65 -2.69
N ASP A 25 12.57 -5.77 -3.26
CA ASP A 25 12.80 -4.43 -2.72
C ASP A 25 11.48 -3.63 -2.62
N ARG A 26 10.60 -3.74 -3.63
CA ARG A 26 9.28 -3.08 -3.60
C ARG A 26 8.35 -3.72 -2.56
N MET A 27 8.43 -5.03 -2.37
CA MET A 27 7.65 -5.72 -1.34
C MET A 27 8.11 -5.37 0.06
N GLU A 28 9.41 -5.20 0.29
CA GLU A 28 9.96 -4.74 1.57
C GLU A 28 9.41 -3.35 1.92
N ARG A 29 9.33 -2.44 0.94
CA ARG A 29 8.71 -1.12 1.11
C ARG A 29 7.22 -1.19 1.50
N VAL A 30 6.47 -2.10 0.88
CA VAL A 30 5.06 -2.33 1.24
C VAL A 30 4.92 -2.96 2.62
N ALA A 31 5.79 -3.91 2.97
CA ALA A 31 5.79 -4.53 4.29
C ALA A 31 6.07 -3.49 5.39
N ALA A 32 7.06 -2.62 5.19
CA ALA A 32 7.41 -1.59 6.18
C ALA A 32 6.24 -0.65 6.52
N VAL A 33 5.43 -0.24 5.53
CA VAL A 33 4.24 0.59 5.81
C VAL A 33 3.07 -0.21 6.38
N GLN A 34 2.94 -1.49 6.00
CA GLN A 34 1.92 -2.39 6.54
C GLN A 34 2.17 -2.68 8.02
N ASP A 35 3.43 -2.95 8.40
CA ASP A 35 3.83 -3.21 9.78
C ASP A 35 3.55 -2.00 10.68
N ALA A 36 3.88 -0.80 10.22
CA ALA A 36 3.58 0.44 10.93
C ALA A 36 2.07 0.68 11.08
N TYR A 37 1.28 0.38 10.04
CA TYR A 37 -0.18 0.45 10.12
C TYR A 37 -0.77 -0.58 11.09
N ASP A 38 -0.26 -1.80 11.08
CA ASP A 38 -0.71 -2.85 11.99
C ASP A 38 -0.33 -2.54 13.44
N GLU A 39 0.83 -1.91 13.68
CA GLU A 39 1.22 -1.39 14.99
C GLU A 39 0.27 -0.30 15.49
N LEU A 40 -0.02 0.71 14.66
CA LEU A 40 -1.01 1.73 14.97
C LEU A 40 -2.34 1.08 15.36
N ARG A 41 -2.87 0.16 14.55
CA ARG A 41 -4.15 -0.49 14.83
C ARG A 41 -4.16 -1.29 16.14
N ARG A 42 -3.04 -1.93 16.49
CA ARG A 42 -2.92 -2.66 17.77
C ARG A 42 -2.91 -1.72 18.98
N ALA A 43 -2.40 -0.50 18.82
CA ALA A 43 -2.37 0.50 19.88
C ALA A 43 -3.73 1.21 20.09
N LEU A 44 -4.61 1.16 19.09
CA LEU A 44 -5.91 1.84 19.13
C LEU A 44 -7.01 0.96 19.76
N SER A 45 -8.01 1.61 20.35
CA SER A 45 -9.27 0.94 20.70
C SER A 45 -10.00 0.47 19.43
N PRO A 46 -10.85 -0.57 19.49
CA PRO A 46 -11.58 -1.05 18.31
C PRO A 46 -12.38 0.03 17.59
N ALA A 47 -13.03 0.93 18.34
CA ALA A 47 -13.79 2.04 17.77
C ALA A 47 -12.89 3.04 17.04
N ARG A 48 -11.70 3.35 17.59
CA ARG A 48 -10.76 4.27 16.96
C ARG A 48 -10.06 3.62 15.75
N ALA A 49 -9.75 2.33 15.81
CA ALA A 49 -9.19 1.57 14.69
C ALA A 49 -10.16 1.43 13.50
N ALA A 50 -11.48 1.57 13.73
CA ALA A 50 -12.51 1.56 12.70
C ALA A 50 -12.83 2.96 12.13
N ALA A 51 -12.16 4.00 12.64
CA ALA A 51 -12.42 5.36 12.18
C ALA A 51 -12.02 5.56 10.70
N PRO A 52 -12.71 6.44 9.95
CA PRO A 52 -12.54 6.55 8.50
C PRO A 52 -11.13 6.86 8.03
N ASP A 53 -10.39 7.67 8.80
CA ASP A 53 -9.00 8.05 8.54
C ASP A 53 -8.04 6.86 8.70
N VAL A 54 -8.20 6.05 9.75
CA VAL A 54 -7.41 4.81 9.93
C VAL A 54 -7.71 3.82 8.81
N VAL A 55 -8.98 3.61 8.47
CA VAL A 55 -9.40 2.74 7.36
C VAL A 55 -8.86 3.23 6.02
N ASP A 56 -8.75 4.55 5.82
CA ASP A 56 -8.21 5.12 4.60
C ASP A 56 -6.72 4.82 4.40
N ILE A 57 -5.94 4.65 5.48
CA ILE A 57 -4.54 4.23 5.41
C ILE A 57 -4.40 2.85 4.79
N ALA A 58 -5.29 1.90 5.09
CA ALA A 58 -5.30 0.60 4.41
C ALA A 58 -5.48 0.75 2.89
N ARG A 59 -6.33 1.67 2.45
CA ARG A 59 -6.48 1.97 1.02
C ARG A 59 -5.22 2.59 0.45
N MET A 60 -4.58 3.51 1.18
CA MET A 60 -3.30 4.12 0.78
C MET A 60 -2.22 3.07 0.52
N ILE A 61 -2.16 2.00 1.31
CA ILE A 61 -1.22 0.89 1.09
C ILE A 61 -1.53 0.15 -0.22
N GLU A 62 -2.80 -0.12 -0.53
CA GLU A 62 -3.16 -0.71 -1.83
C GLU A 62 -2.82 0.22 -3.00
N GLU A 63 -3.02 1.52 -2.84
CA GLU A 63 -2.60 2.52 -3.84
C GLU A 63 -1.08 2.55 -4.02
N LEU A 64 -0.30 2.41 -2.94
CA LEU A 64 1.16 2.27 -3.01
C LEU A 64 1.54 1.04 -3.85
N ARG A 65 0.84 -0.09 -3.69
CA ARG A 65 1.13 -1.27 -4.53
C ARG A 65 0.89 -0.96 -6.01
N VAL A 66 -0.22 -0.32 -6.35
CA VAL A 66 -0.47 0.09 -7.75
C VAL A 66 0.65 1.00 -8.27
N SER A 67 1.12 1.96 -7.48
CA SER A 67 2.18 2.88 -7.90
C SER A 67 3.56 2.21 -8.04
N LEU A 68 3.82 1.11 -7.33
CA LEU A 68 5.09 0.39 -7.41
C LEU A 68 5.16 -0.55 -8.62
N TRP A 69 4.07 -1.22 -8.98
CA TRP A 69 4.08 -2.24 -10.04
C TRP A 69 3.38 -1.81 -11.34
N ALA A 70 2.45 -0.86 -11.27
CA ALA A 70 1.50 -0.59 -12.34
C ALA A 70 1.17 0.90 -12.52
N GLN A 71 2.19 1.77 -12.50
CA GLN A 71 2.05 3.24 -12.57
C GLN A 71 1.08 3.75 -13.66
N GLN A 72 1.06 3.12 -14.84
CA GLN A 72 0.18 3.52 -15.94
C GLN A 72 -1.32 3.32 -15.64
N LEU A 73 -1.69 2.51 -14.64
CA LEU A 73 -3.08 2.36 -14.20
C LEU A 73 -3.56 3.57 -13.38
N GLY A 74 -2.63 4.40 -12.89
CA GLY A 74 -2.93 5.56 -12.05
C GLY A 74 -3.43 5.19 -10.66
N THR A 75 -3.46 6.21 -9.79
CA THR A 75 -4.06 6.16 -8.46
C THR A 75 -4.98 7.37 -8.31
N PRO A 76 -6.06 7.31 -7.49
CA PRO A 76 -7.00 8.43 -7.34
C PRO A 76 -6.37 9.73 -6.80
N ARG A 77 -5.23 9.59 -6.12
CA ARG A 77 -4.42 10.69 -5.60
C ARG A 77 -2.93 10.31 -5.61
N PRO A 78 -2.00 11.28 -5.60
CA PRO A 78 -0.58 11.00 -5.47
C PRO A 78 -0.28 10.21 -4.19
N ILE A 79 0.44 9.10 -4.32
CA ILE A 79 0.76 8.20 -3.20
C ILE A 79 2.26 7.89 -3.13
N SER A 80 2.78 7.75 -1.91
CA SER A 80 4.15 7.35 -1.60
C SER A 80 4.22 6.85 -0.16
N GLU A 81 5.28 6.11 0.21
CA GLU A 81 5.53 5.69 1.61
C GLU A 81 5.53 6.89 2.56
N GLN A 82 6.21 7.98 2.20
CA GLN A 82 6.26 9.17 3.04
C GLN A 82 4.88 9.77 3.31
N ARG A 83 3.95 9.70 2.34
CA ARG A 83 2.57 10.16 2.55
C ARG A 83 1.79 9.22 3.48
N ILE A 84 2.06 7.91 3.42
CA ILE A 84 1.47 6.94 4.35
C ILE A 84 1.99 7.17 5.77
N TYR A 85 3.31 7.31 5.96
CA TYR A 85 3.88 7.60 7.28
C TYR A 85 3.29 8.88 7.90
N ARG A 86 3.14 9.96 7.12
CA ARG A 86 2.48 11.18 7.60
C ARG A 86 1.02 10.97 8.00
N ALA A 87 0.30 10.03 7.36
CA ALA A 87 -1.07 9.71 7.72
C ALA A 87 -1.14 8.83 8.98
N LEU A 88 -0.11 8.02 9.25
CA LEU A 88 0.03 7.24 10.47
C LEU A 88 0.32 8.12 11.69
N ASP A 89 1.05 9.22 11.51
CA ASP A 89 1.45 10.15 12.57
C ASP A 89 0.41 11.22 12.93
N ALA A 90 -0.71 11.29 12.19
CA ALA A 90 -1.75 12.32 12.32
C ALA A 90 -2.83 11.95 13.34
#